data_AF-A0A918D3Y2-F1
#
_entry.id   AF-A0A918D3Y2-F1
#
_cell.length_a   1.000
_cell.length_b   1.000
_cell.length_c   1.000
_cell.angle_alpha   90.00
_cell.angle_beta   90.00
_cell.angle_gamma   90.00
#
_symmetry.space_group_name_H-M   'P 1'
#
loop_
_entity.id
_entity.type
_entity.pdbx_description
1 polymer ?
#
loop_
_entity_poly.entity_id
_entity_poly.type
_entity_poly.pdbx_seq_one_letter_code
_entity_poly.pdbx_strand_id
1 'polypeptide(L)'
;MFQKTYEQYQQEIEVYPLIIEILDFLMKKEVLSIIITNGPKFHQRKKIRNLGLEKYFSPEKIFVSGEEGIAKPDKGIFELAENRFQLNKATTWYIGDSYSNDIIGAREAGWNSIWFNPRNEKCEKNIATSTVSSTSELFVWIKRMFD
;
A
#
# COMPACT_ATOMS: atom_id res chain seq x y z
N MET A 1 29.54 7.34 5.59
CA MET A 1 29.23 6.33 6.64
C MET A 1 27.72 6.13 6.84
N PHE A 2 26.86 7.15 6.67
CA PHE A 2 25.39 6.99 6.77
C PHE A 2 24.73 6.15 5.67
N GLN A 3 25.23 6.19 4.42
CA GLN A 3 24.65 5.42 3.30
C GLN A 3 24.78 3.90 3.51
N LYS A 4 25.92 3.43 4.04
CA LYS A 4 26.19 2.01 4.30
C LYS A 4 25.27 1.42 5.37
N THR A 5 24.93 2.21 6.39
CA THR A 5 24.02 1.79 7.45
C THR A 5 22.58 1.65 6.94
N TYR A 6 22.15 2.48 5.98
CA TYR A 6 20.82 2.40 5.37
C TYR A 6 20.64 1.17 4.48
N GLU A 7 21.69 0.76 3.77
CA GLU A 7 21.70 -0.46 2.96
C GLU A 7 21.72 -1.74 3.80
N GLN A 8 22.33 -1.72 4.99
CA GLN A 8 22.34 -2.87 5.90
C GLN A 8 20.99 -3.14 6.57
N TYR A 9 20.17 -2.12 6.84
CA TYR A 9 18.80 -2.33 7.35
C TYR A 9 17.81 -2.86 6.29
N GLN A 10 18.19 -2.85 5.01
CA GLN A 10 17.36 -3.45 3.94
C GLN A 10 17.50 -4.98 3.84
N GLN A 11 18.36 -5.62 4.62
CA GLN A 11 18.62 -7.07 4.52
C GLN A 11 17.66 -7.98 5.29
N GLU A 12 16.67 -7.45 6.00
CA GLU A 12 15.61 -8.27 6.65
C GLU A 12 14.22 -7.66 6.44
N ILE A 13 13.94 -7.16 5.23
CA ILE A 13 12.55 -6.87 4.87
C ILE A 13 11.96 -8.18 4.40
N GLU A 14 11.28 -8.89 5.30
CA GLU A 14 10.43 -10.02 4.95
C GLU A 14 8.97 -9.58 4.91
N VAL A 15 8.23 -10.12 3.95
CA VAL A 15 6.77 -9.96 3.93
C VAL A 15 6.21 -10.85 5.03
N TYR A 16 5.42 -10.28 5.95
CA TYR A 16 4.73 -11.07 6.96
C TYR A 16 3.94 -12.22 6.30
N PRO A 17 3.98 -13.45 6.83
CA PRO A 17 3.28 -14.60 6.23
C PRO A 17 1.79 -14.32 5.94
N LEU A 18 1.10 -13.63 6.84
CA LEU A 18 -0.31 -13.25 6.65
C LEU A 18 -0.54 -12.28 5.49
N ILE A 19 0.45 -11.45 5.11
CA ILE A 19 0.33 -10.60 3.92
C ILE A 19 0.39 -11.45 2.66
N ILE A 20 1.20 -12.51 2.64
CA ILE A 20 1.22 -13.46 1.53
C ILE A 20 -0.14 -14.17 1.41
N GLU A 21 -0.71 -14.62 2.53
CA GLU A 21 -2.05 -15.23 2.54
C GLU A 21 -3.14 -14.26 2.06
N ILE A 22 -3.06 -12.98 2.42
CA ILE A 22 -3.95 -11.93 1.92
C ILE A 22 -3.84 -11.84 0.39
N LEU A 23 -2.62 -11.75 -0.14
CA LEU A 23 -2.39 -11.59 -1.58
C LEU A 23 -2.85 -12.83 -2.37
N ASP A 24 -2.61 -14.03 -1.86
CA ASP A 24 -3.10 -15.27 -2.44
C ASP A 24 -4.64 -15.32 -2.46
N PHE A 25 -5.28 -14.90 -1.36
CA PHE A 25 -6.74 -14.83 -1.26
C PHE A 25 -7.33 -13.83 -2.26
N LEU A 26 -6.77 -12.61 -2.33
CA LEU A 26 -7.23 -11.57 -3.26
C LEU A 26 -7.05 -11.99 -4.71
N MET A 27 -5.92 -12.63 -5.04
CA MET A 27 -5.68 -13.19 -6.37
C MET A 27 -6.71 -14.26 -6.74
N LYS A 28 -7.02 -15.18 -5.82
CA LYS A 28 -8.04 -16.23 -6.04
C LYS A 28 -9.46 -15.65 -6.21
N LYS A 29 -9.76 -14.53 -5.55
CA LYS A 29 -11.03 -13.80 -5.67
C LYS A 29 -11.06 -12.83 -6.85
N GLU A 30 -10.02 -12.82 -7.69
CA GLU A 30 -9.89 -11.93 -8.85
C GLU A 30 -9.98 -10.44 -8.49
N VAL A 31 -9.58 -10.08 -7.27
CA VAL A 31 -9.55 -8.69 -6.81
C VAL A 31 -8.33 -7.99 -7.37
N LEU A 32 -8.55 -6.90 -8.11
CA LEU A 32 -7.47 -6.06 -8.61
C LEU A 32 -6.71 -5.43 -7.43
N SER A 33 -5.44 -5.80 -7.30
CA SER A 33 -4.53 -5.26 -6.30
C SER A 33 -3.42 -4.46 -6.98
N ILE A 34 -3.10 -3.28 -6.45
CA ILE A 34 -2.06 -2.37 -6.97
C ILE A 34 -1.15 -1.89 -5.83
N ILE A 35 0.05 -1.43 -6.17
CA ILE A 35 1.00 -0.81 -5.23
C ILE A 35 1.15 0.67 -5.57
N ILE A 36 1.02 1.54 -4.57
CA ILE A 36 1.40 2.96 -4.66
C ILE A 36 2.41 3.27 -3.57
N THR A 37 3.61 3.71 -3.95
CA THR A 37 4.71 3.86 -3.00
C THR A 37 5.57 5.10 -3.27
N ASN A 38 5.97 5.77 -2.20
CA ASN A 38 6.88 6.91 -2.28
C ASN A 38 8.32 6.43 -2.27
N GLY A 39 9.16 7.01 -3.12
CA GLY A 39 10.60 6.80 -3.10
C GLY A 39 11.23 6.81 -4.50
N PRO A 40 12.57 6.70 -4.57
CA PRO A 40 13.27 6.67 -5.84
C PRO A 40 12.95 5.39 -6.63
N LYS A 41 12.74 5.54 -7.96
CA LYS A 41 12.46 4.47 -8.93
C LYS A 41 13.20 3.17 -8.64
N PHE A 42 14.54 3.22 -8.71
CA PHE A 42 15.38 2.02 -8.63
C PHE A 42 15.29 1.33 -7.27
N HIS A 43 15.15 2.10 -6.19
CA HIS A 43 15.08 1.56 -4.83
C HIS A 43 13.77 0.81 -4.61
N GLN A 44 12.63 1.41 -5.01
CA GLN A 44 11.32 0.78 -4.81
C GLN A 44 11.12 -0.44 -5.70
N ARG A 45 11.53 -0.38 -6.97
CA ARG A 45 11.48 -1.55 -7.88
C ARG A 45 12.35 -2.70 -7.36
N LYS A 46 13.57 -2.41 -6.89
CA LYS A 46 14.46 -3.42 -6.28
C LYS A 46 13.83 -4.03 -5.03
N LYS A 47 13.22 -3.23 -4.15
CA LYS A 47 12.52 -3.70 -2.95
C LYS A 47 11.39 -4.67 -3.30
N ILE A 48 10.53 -4.30 -4.26
CA ILE A 48 9.40 -5.15 -4.70
C ILE A 48 9.90 -6.50 -5.24
N ARG A 49 10.97 -6.50 -6.05
CA ARG A 49 11.59 -7.71 -6.57
C ARG A 49 12.17 -8.59 -5.46
N ASN A 50 12.93 -8.00 -4.55
CA ASN A 50 13.55 -8.74 -3.44
C ASN A 50 12.51 -9.38 -2.51
N LEU A 51 11.34 -8.76 -2.38
CA LEU A 51 10.20 -9.30 -1.62
C LEU A 51 9.38 -10.35 -2.39
N GLY A 52 9.75 -10.65 -3.64
CA GLY A 52 9.03 -11.59 -4.49
C GLY A 52 7.60 -11.15 -4.82
N LEU A 53 7.29 -9.86 -4.73
CA LEU A 53 5.93 -9.33 -4.94
C LEU A 53 5.56 -9.21 -6.43
N GLU A 54 6.52 -9.32 -7.33
CA GLU A 54 6.28 -9.33 -8.79
C GLU A 54 5.35 -10.49 -9.23
N LYS A 55 5.18 -11.54 -8.41
CA LYS A 55 4.20 -12.61 -8.66
C LYS A 55 2.73 -12.15 -8.55
N TYR A 56 2.46 -11.08 -7.81
CA TYR A 56 1.11 -10.54 -7.59
C TYR A 56 0.87 -9.25 -8.37
N PHE A 57 1.92 -8.46 -8.56
CA PHE A 57 1.84 -7.14 -9.16
C PHE A 57 2.71 -7.07 -10.41
N SER A 58 2.06 -7.12 -11.57
CA SER A 58 2.69 -6.82 -12.84
C SER A 58 3.21 -5.37 -12.87
N PRO A 59 4.23 -5.04 -13.68
CA PRO A 59 4.91 -3.74 -13.62
C PRO A 59 4.00 -2.51 -13.69
N GLU A 60 2.90 -2.59 -14.44
CA GLU A 60 1.88 -1.56 -14.64
C GLU A 60 0.97 -1.34 -13.42
N LYS A 61 0.88 -2.32 -12.51
CA LYS A 61 0.14 -2.24 -11.23
C LYS A 61 0.95 -1.57 -10.12
N ILE A 62 2.17 -1.13 -10.41
CA ILE A 62 3.08 -0.54 -9.44
C ILE A 62 3.36 0.92 -9.82
N PHE A 63 2.92 1.83 -8.95
CA PHE A 63 3.15 3.26 -9.05
C PHE A 63 4.23 3.66 -8.04
N VAL A 64 5.34 4.18 -8.54
CA VAL A 64 6.45 4.69 -7.72
C VAL A 64 6.52 6.19 -7.90
N SER A 65 6.49 6.97 -6.81
CA SER A 65 6.47 8.43 -6.91
C SER A 65 7.64 9.01 -7.70
N GLY A 66 8.85 8.43 -7.58
CA GLY A 66 10.01 8.85 -8.35
C GLY A 66 9.97 8.49 -9.84
N GLU A 67 9.03 7.65 -10.27
CA GLU A 67 8.72 7.38 -11.69
C GLU A 67 7.65 8.32 -12.21
N GLU A 68 6.59 8.51 -11.43
CA GLU A 68 5.40 9.27 -11.83
C GLU A 68 5.54 10.79 -11.61
N GLY A 69 6.56 11.23 -10.86
CA GLY A 69 6.80 12.64 -10.55
C GLY A 69 5.84 13.25 -9.53
N ILE A 70 4.92 12.44 -8.99
CA ILE A 70 3.89 12.83 -8.01
C ILE A 70 4.01 11.89 -6.82
N ALA A 71 4.02 12.42 -5.60
CA ALA A 71 4.18 11.63 -4.38
C ALA A 71 2.95 11.77 -3.48
N LYS A 72 2.59 10.69 -2.78
CA LYS A 72 1.62 10.77 -1.69
C LYS A 72 2.08 11.82 -0.66
N PRO A 73 1.19 12.63 -0.05
CA PRO A 73 -0.27 12.53 -0.09
C PRO A 73 -0.96 13.23 -1.27
N ASP A 74 -0.22 13.71 -2.28
CA ASP A 74 -0.85 14.29 -3.46
C ASP A 74 -1.81 13.26 -4.09
N LYS A 75 -3.09 13.63 -4.18
CA LYS A 75 -4.14 12.77 -4.72
C LYS A 75 -3.89 12.37 -6.18
N GLY A 76 -3.06 13.13 -6.91
CA GLY A 76 -2.76 12.89 -8.32
C GLY A 76 -2.19 11.49 -8.60
N ILE A 77 -1.42 10.89 -7.67
CA ILE A 77 -0.92 9.52 -7.84
C ILE A 77 -2.03 8.47 -7.68
N PHE A 78 -3.05 8.74 -6.86
CA PHE A 78 -4.23 7.89 -6.70
C PHE A 78 -5.17 8.05 -7.91
N GLU A 79 -5.40 9.29 -8.37
CA GLU A 79 -6.17 9.59 -9.58
C GLU A 79 -5.51 8.98 -10.83
N LEU A 80 -4.18 8.91 -10.89
CA LEU A 80 -3.45 8.22 -11.95
C LEU A 80 -3.76 6.72 -11.96
N ALA A 81 -3.78 6.08 -10.78
CA ALA A 81 -4.13 4.67 -10.66
C ALA A 81 -5.60 4.40 -10.99
N GLU A 82 -6.49 5.29 -10.55
CA GLU A 82 -7.90 5.27 -10.90
C GLU A 82 -8.13 5.32 -12.40
N ASN A 83 -7.49 6.27 -13.10
CA ASN A 83 -7.62 6.41 -14.55
C ASN A 83 -7.02 5.21 -15.29
N ARG A 84 -5.87 4.68 -14.83
CA ARG A 84 -5.20 3.55 -15.48
C ARG A 84 -6.03 2.27 -15.42
N PHE A 85 -6.73 2.04 -14.32
CA PHE A 85 -7.47 0.80 -14.07
C PHE A 85 -8.99 0.98 -14.03
N GLN A 86 -9.50 2.18 -14.33
CA GLN A 86 -10.92 2.54 -14.30
C GLN A 86 -11.57 2.19 -12.96
N LEU A 87 -10.88 2.53 -11.86
CA LEU A 87 -11.31 2.15 -10.52
C LEU A 87 -12.57 2.91 -10.10
N ASN A 88 -13.50 2.22 -9.46
CA ASN A 88 -14.61 2.89 -8.78
C ASN A 88 -14.18 3.28 -7.36
N LYS A 89 -14.09 4.59 -7.08
CA LYS A 89 -13.72 5.13 -5.76
C LYS A 89 -14.51 4.50 -4.61
N ALA A 90 -15.82 4.29 -4.80
CA ALA A 90 -16.71 3.78 -3.76
C ALA A 90 -16.38 2.35 -3.31
N THR A 91 -15.76 1.56 -4.20
CA THR A 91 -15.36 0.17 -3.95
C THR A 91 -13.85 0.00 -3.87
N THR A 92 -13.08 1.08 -3.96
CA THR A 92 -11.61 1.05 -3.89
C THR A 92 -11.16 1.31 -2.47
N TRP A 93 -10.28 0.45 -1.98
CA TRP A 93 -9.72 0.51 -0.64
C TRP A 93 -8.22 0.67 -0.69
N TYR A 94 -7.70 1.67 0.03
CA TYR A 94 -6.28 1.88 0.21
C TYR A 94 -5.84 1.38 1.58
N ILE A 95 -4.74 0.64 1.65
CA ILE A 95 -4.14 0.16 2.89
C ILE A 95 -2.75 0.78 3.00
N GLY A 96 -2.50 1.51 4.09
CA GLY A 96 -1.20 2.14 4.34
C GLY A 96 -0.95 2.39 5.82
N ASP A 97 0.32 2.57 6.17
CA ASP A 97 0.77 2.76 7.55
C ASP A 97 1.08 4.22 7.88
N SER A 98 1.39 5.05 6.88
CA SER A 98 1.68 6.46 7.08
C SER A 98 0.40 7.29 7.10
N TYR A 99 -0.02 7.77 8.27
CA TYR A 99 -1.22 8.60 8.37
C TYR A 99 -1.21 9.79 7.40
N SER A 100 -0.12 10.55 7.38
CA SER A 100 0.00 11.79 6.60
C SER A 100 0.09 11.54 5.09
N ASN A 101 0.73 10.46 4.65
CA ASN A 101 0.90 10.19 3.21
C ASN A 101 -0.25 9.33 2.67
N ASP A 102 -0.61 8.27 3.38
CA ASP A 102 -1.53 7.24 2.91
C ASP A 102 -2.98 7.62 3.17
N ILE A 103 -3.32 7.90 4.44
CA ILE A 103 -4.72 8.07 4.85
C ILE A 103 -5.28 9.40 4.36
N ILE A 104 -4.52 10.48 4.53
CA ILE A 104 -4.89 11.79 3.97
C ILE A 104 -4.98 11.70 2.45
N GLY A 105 -3.95 11.17 1.77
CA GLY A 105 -3.92 11.11 0.31
C GLY A 105 -5.07 10.27 -0.29
N ALA A 106 -5.33 9.09 0.26
CA ALA A 106 -6.45 8.25 -0.16
C ALA A 106 -7.80 8.94 0.07
N ARG A 107 -7.97 9.63 1.20
CA ARG A 107 -9.21 10.34 1.51
C ARG A 107 -9.44 11.51 0.56
N GLU A 108 -8.41 12.30 0.25
CA GLU A 108 -8.49 13.41 -0.72
C GLU A 108 -8.78 12.93 -2.14
N ALA A 109 -8.33 11.73 -2.50
CA ALA A 109 -8.70 11.08 -3.76
C ALA A 109 -10.15 10.55 -3.76
N GLY A 110 -10.80 10.47 -2.59
CA GLY A 110 -12.15 9.95 -2.39
C GLY A 110 -12.21 8.44 -2.22
N TRP A 111 -11.09 7.77 -1.95
CA TRP A 111 -11.03 6.33 -1.71
C TRP A 111 -11.36 6.01 -0.25
N ASN A 112 -11.82 4.78 -0.01
CA ASN A 112 -11.86 4.24 1.35
C ASN A 112 -10.43 3.93 1.82
N SER A 113 -10.16 4.05 3.11
CA SER A 113 -8.82 3.79 3.64
C SER A 113 -8.83 2.97 4.93
N ILE A 114 -7.90 2.04 5.00
CA ILE A 114 -7.57 1.29 6.21
C ILE A 114 -6.20 1.77 6.68
N TRP A 115 -6.17 2.35 7.88
CA TRP A 115 -4.93 2.67 8.54
C TRP A 115 -4.37 1.44 9.24
N PHE A 116 -3.28 0.92 8.72
CA PHE A 116 -2.51 -0.14 9.36
C PHE A 116 -1.58 0.48 10.39
N ASN A 117 -1.98 0.48 11.66
CA ASN A 117 -1.32 1.19 12.75
C ASN A 117 -0.86 0.24 13.87
N PRO A 118 0.11 -0.66 13.62
CA PRO A 118 0.63 -1.57 14.65
C PRO A 118 1.45 -0.85 15.72
N ARG A 119 1.94 0.36 15.42
CA ARG A 119 2.74 1.17 16.34
C ARG A 119 1.89 2.08 17.24
N ASN A 120 0.56 2.02 17.12
CA ASN A 120 -0.37 2.90 17.83
C ASN A 120 0.02 4.39 17.72
N GLU A 121 0.42 4.79 16.52
CA GLU A 121 0.71 6.18 16.18
C GLU A 121 -0.52 7.05 16.46
N LYS A 122 -0.29 8.26 16.95
CA LYS A 122 -1.36 9.22 17.23
C LYS A 122 -1.63 10.07 15.99
N CYS A 123 -2.89 10.44 15.81
CA CYS A 123 -3.31 11.48 14.88
C CYS A 123 -4.25 12.45 15.63
N GLU A 124 -4.35 13.69 15.16
CA GLU A 124 -5.24 14.68 15.79
C GLU A 124 -6.72 14.35 15.58
N LYS A 125 -7.06 13.92 14.37
CA LYS A 125 -8.41 13.50 13.99
C LYS A 125 -8.31 12.39 12.98
N ASN A 126 -8.65 11.17 13.38
CA ASN A 126 -8.63 9.99 12.51
C ASN A 126 -9.74 10.08 11.45
N ILE A 127 -9.34 10.20 10.19
CA ILE A 127 -10.23 10.23 9.02
C ILE A 127 -10.18 8.95 8.20
N ALA A 128 -9.46 7.92 8.66
CA ALA A 128 -9.48 6.61 8.03
C ALA A 128 -10.88 5.99 8.11
N THR A 129 -11.29 5.26 7.07
CA THR A 129 -12.55 4.51 7.09
C THR A 129 -12.49 3.38 8.12
N SER A 130 -11.32 2.78 8.31
CA SER A 130 -11.08 1.78 9.35
C SER A 130 -9.63 1.87 9.84
N THR A 131 -9.36 1.34 11.03
CA THR A 131 -8.01 1.22 11.59
C THR A 131 -7.83 -0.19 12.12
N VAL A 132 -6.69 -0.79 11.83
CA VAL A 132 -6.30 -2.11 12.32
C VAL A 132 -4.89 -2.04 12.88
N SER A 133 -4.62 -2.79 13.94
CA SER A 133 -3.34 -2.74 14.66
C SER A 133 -2.48 -4.00 14.47
N SER A 134 -2.94 -4.97 13.69
CA SER A 134 -2.19 -6.18 13.41
C SER A 134 -2.50 -6.76 12.03
N THR A 135 -1.58 -7.59 11.50
CA THR A 135 -1.79 -8.30 10.23
C THR A 135 -2.93 -9.31 10.31
N SER A 136 -3.18 -9.88 11.50
CA SER A 136 -4.31 -10.76 11.76
C SER A 136 -5.65 -10.03 11.67
N GLU A 137 -5.76 -8.84 12.27
CA GLU A 137 -6.96 -8.00 12.12
C GLU A 137 -7.17 -7.60 10.67
N LEU A 138 -6.11 -7.19 9.97
CA LEU A 138 -6.18 -6.86 8.55
C LEU A 138 -6.68 -8.03 7.71
N PHE A 139 -6.19 -9.25 7.96
CA PHE A 139 -6.63 -10.45 7.26
C PHE A 139 -8.11 -10.76 7.48
N VAL A 140 -8.58 -10.69 8.73
CA VAL A 140 -10.01 -10.86 9.06
C VAL A 140 -10.86 -9.80 8.38
N TRP A 141 -10.39 -8.56 8.34
CA TRP A 141 -11.09 -7.45 7.70
C TRP A 141 -11.22 -7.68 6.19
N ILE A 142 -10.12 -8.04 5.52
CA ILE A 142 -10.10 -8.30 4.07
C ILE A 142 -10.99 -9.49 3.69
N LYS A 143 -10.95 -10.58 4.46
CA LYS A 143 -11.80 -11.75 4.20
C LYS A 143 -13.28 -11.39 4.26
N ARG A 144 -13.72 -10.68 5.31
CA ARG A 144 -15.13 -10.28 5.46
C ARG A 144 -15.66 -9.41 4.33
N MET A 145 -14.80 -8.67 3.65
CA MET A 145 -15.19 -7.78 2.55
C MET A 145 -15.36 -8.52 1.21
N PHE A 146 -14.67 -9.64 1.01
CA PHE A 146 -14.63 -10.37 -0.27
C PHE A 146 -15.07 -11.85 -0.15
N ASP A 147 -15.50 -12.30 1.03
CA ASP A 147 -16.18 -13.58 1.22
C ASP A 147 -17.64 -13.49 0.77
#